data_AF-A0A8J3QRG5-F1
#
_entry.id   AF-A0A8J3QRG5-F1
#
_cell.length_a   1.000
_cell.length_b   1.000
_cell.length_c   1.000
_cell.angle_alpha   90.00
_cell.angle_beta   90.00
_cell.angle_gamma   90.00
#
_symmetry.space_group_name_H-M   'P 1'
#
loop_
_entity.id
_entity.type
_entity.pdbx_description
1 polymer ?
#
loop_
_entity_poly.entity_id
_entity_poly.type
_entity_poly.pdbx_seq_one_letter_code
_entity_poly.pdbx_strand_id
1 'polypeptide(L)'
;MTHRAVDARAGLPAGTTSNYFRSREALLVAAAQRVVELHQADMRQAAVGHLPEGDPRERAIELIAGSLLLAATAQRDRYLAVFELRLESLRRPVLAETLAGLMDATARFTAGYHESLGLDIPPDAVPLLMVLYGGALFTLVSAPPGSVTEATTRTLAATIVRGALAAAGG
;
A
#
# COMPACT_ATOMS: atom_id res chain seq x y z
N MET A 1 -5.27 17.78 -9.14
CA MET A 1 -4.07 18.41 -8.54
C MET A 1 -3.47 19.45 -9.49
N THR A 2 -3.17 20.65 -8.99
CA THR A 2 -2.46 21.74 -9.71
C THR A 2 -1.41 22.34 -8.78
N HIS A 3 -0.33 22.93 -9.33
CA HIS A 3 0.74 23.55 -8.53
C HIS A 3 0.21 24.60 -7.55
N ARG A 4 -0.62 25.53 -8.03
CA ARG A 4 -1.25 26.56 -7.19
C ARG A 4 -2.08 25.97 -6.05
N ALA A 5 -2.83 24.90 -6.31
CA ALA A 5 -3.62 24.26 -5.26
C ALA A 5 -2.74 23.56 -4.22
N VAL A 6 -1.60 23.01 -4.64
CA VAL A 6 -0.61 22.42 -3.73
C VAL A 6 0.08 23.50 -2.90
N ASP A 7 0.55 24.58 -3.51
CA ASP A 7 1.15 25.72 -2.80
C ASP A 7 0.20 26.25 -1.71
N ALA A 8 -1.06 26.51 -2.08
CA ALA A 8 -2.07 26.99 -1.14
C ALA A 8 -2.36 26.00 0.00
N ARG A 9 -2.45 24.70 -0.32
CA ARG A 9 -2.68 23.65 0.70
C ARG A 9 -1.48 23.50 1.65
N ALA A 10 -0.27 23.66 1.13
CA ALA A 10 0.97 23.50 1.88
C ALA A 10 1.40 24.79 2.62
N GLY A 11 0.67 25.90 2.46
CA GLY A 11 1.05 27.20 3.02
C GLY A 11 2.33 27.78 2.42
N LEU A 12 2.67 27.39 1.18
CA LEU A 12 3.88 27.80 0.49
C LEU A 12 3.63 29.03 -0.41
N PRO A 13 4.66 29.85 -0.69
CA PRO A 13 4.56 30.91 -1.68
C PRO A 13 4.10 30.38 -3.04
N ALA A 14 3.32 31.18 -3.76
CA ALA A 14 2.87 30.84 -5.10
C ALA A 14 4.08 30.60 -6.03
N GLY A 15 4.08 29.46 -6.73
CA GLY A 15 5.14 29.06 -7.64
C GLY A 15 6.18 28.12 -7.02
N THR A 16 6.12 27.85 -5.71
CA THR A 16 7.06 26.95 -5.03
C THR A 16 6.98 25.55 -5.64
N THR A 17 5.78 24.98 -5.75
CA THR A 17 5.60 23.64 -6.30
C THR A 17 6.05 23.57 -7.76
N SER A 18 5.83 24.62 -8.57
CA SER A 18 6.27 24.65 -9.97
C SER A 18 7.79 24.75 -10.13
N ASN A 19 8.51 25.27 -9.12
CA ASN A 19 9.97 25.28 -9.13
C ASN A 19 10.54 23.86 -9.01
N TYR A 20 9.89 22.98 -8.25
CA TYR A 20 10.29 21.58 -8.09
C TYR A 20 9.71 20.66 -9.16
N PHE A 21 8.46 20.88 -9.56
CA PHE A 21 7.74 20.04 -10.50
C PHE A 21 7.25 20.90 -11.66
N ARG A 22 7.90 20.78 -12.83
CA ARG A 22 7.62 21.68 -13.97
C ARG A 22 6.29 21.39 -14.66
N SER A 23 5.69 20.22 -14.44
CA SER A 23 4.44 19.80 -15.06
C SER A 23 3.51 19.11 -14.05
N ARG A 24 2.20 19.13 -14.33
CA ARG A 24 1.20 18.39 -13.54
C ARG A 24 1.56 16.90 -13.45
N GLU A 25 2.14 16.37 -14.51
CA GLU A 25 2.59 14.98 -14.58
C GLU A 25 3.78 14.72 -13.66
N ALA A 26 4.81 15.58 -13.68
CA ALA A 26 5.94 15.48 -12.75
C ALA A 26 5.47 15.53 -11.29
N LEU A 27 4.48 16.38 -11.00
CA LEU A 27 3.88 16.46 -9.66
C LEU A 27 3.11 15.19 -9.27
N LEU A 28 2.38 14.56 -10.21
CA LEU A 28 1.70 13.27 -9.98
C LEU A 28 2.69 12.14 -9.74
N VAL A 29 3.77 12.08 -10.52
CA VAL A 29 4.84 11.11 -10.36
C VAL A 29 5.50 11.25 -8.99
N ALA A 30 5.84 12.48 -8.58
CA ALA A 30 6.43 12.73 -7.27
C ALA A 30 5.49 12.37 -6.11
N ALA A 31 4.20 12.65 -6.25
CA ALA A 31 3.20 12.22 -5.28
C ALA A 31 3.13 10.69 -5.17
N ALA A 32 3.15 9.97 -6.31
CA ALA A 32 3.15 8.51 -6.33
C ALA A 32 4.39 7.91 -5.64
N GLN A 33 5.58 8.43 -5.95
CA GLN A 33 6.84 8.03 -5.31
C GLN A 33 6.77 8.23 -3.80
N ARG A 34 6.31 9.41 -3.35
CA ARG A 34 6.19 9.73 -1.93
C ARG A 34 5.24 8.77 -1.20
N VAL A 35 4.14 8.38 -1.83
CA VAL A 35 3.20 7.44 -1.21
C VAL A 35 3.83 6.06 -1.02
N VAL A 36 4.64 5.59 -1.96
CA VAL A 36 5.36 4.31 -1.85
C VAL A 36 6.42 4.34 -0.76
N GLU A 37 7.20 5.43 -0.68
CA GLU A 37 8.18 5.61 0.40
C GLU A 37 7.52 5.53 1.79
N LEU A 38 6.38 6.20 1.94
CA LEU A 38 5.60 6.19 3.18
C LEU A 38 5.08 4.78 3.49
N HIS A 39 4.50 4.09 2.49
CA HIS A 39 4.01 2.72 2.66
C HIS A 39 5.12 1.76 3.12
N GLN A 40 6.30 1.82 2.50
CA GLN A 40 7.44 1.01 2.91
C GLN A 40 7.94 1.36 4.32
N ALA A 41 7.89 2.64 4.70
CA ALA A 41 8.24 3.06 6.05
C ALA A 41 7.26 2.51 7.09
N ASP A 42 5.95 2.57 6.81
CA ASP A 42 4.93 2.01 7.70
C ASP A 42 5.11 0.49 7.86
N MET A 43 5.35 -0.22 6.75
CA MET A 43 5.62 -1.66 6.76
C MET A 43 6.78 -1.97 7.69
N ARG A 44 7.92 -1.26 7.57
CA ARG A 44 9.08 -1.46 8.46
C ARG A 44 8.75 -1.16 9.93
N GLN A 45 7.95 -0.12 10.20
CA GLN A 45 7.55 0.22 11.56
C GLN A 45 6.64 -0.85 12.17
N ALA A 46 5.78 -1.49 11.37
CA ALA A 46 4.90 -2.55 11.84
C ALA A 46 5.66 -3.77 12.38
N ALA A 47 6.84 -4.13 11.84
CA ALA A 47 7.67 -5.21 12.40
C ALA A 47 8.25 -4.88 13.77
N VAL A 48 8.58 -3.61 14.01
CA VAL A 48 9.24 -3.18 15.25
C VAL A 48 8.26 -3.26 16.43
N GLY A 49 6.95 -3.23 16.17
CA GLY A 49 5.90 -3.42 17.16
C GLY A 49 5.48 -4.88 17.32
N HIS A 50 6.34 -5.71 17.93
CA HIS A 50 6.01 -7.03 18.50
C HIS A 50 5.04 -7.90 17.69
N LEU A 51 5.50 -8.49 16.58
CA LEU A 51 4.82 -9.68 16.07
C LEU A 51 4.82 -10.73 17.18
N PRO A 52 3.65 -11.31 17.53
CA PRO A 52 3.59 -12.34 18.56
C PRO A 52 4.55 -13.48 18.22
N GLU A 53 5.25 -14.01 19.22
CA GLU A 53 6.01 -15.25 19.06
C GLU A 53 5.04 -16.40 18.77
N GLY A 54 5.44 -17.33 17.90
CA GLY A 54 4.62 -18.50 17.58
C GLY A 54 4.59 -18.84 16.09
N ASP A 55 3.48 -19.46 15.68
CA ASP A 55 3.28 -20.01 14.35
C ASP A 55 3.53 -18.96 13.23
N PRO A 56 4.47 -19.20 12.29
CA PRO A 56 4.78 -18.30 11.19
C PRO A 56 3.59 -17.87 10.34
N ARG A 57 2.58 -18.74 10.19
CA ARG A 57 1.37 -18.44 9.43
C ARG A 57 0.43 -17.52 10.19
N GLU A 58 0.20 -17.78 11.47
CA GLU A 58 -0.57 -16.88 12.33
C GLU A 58 0.08 -15.48 12.39
N ARG A 59 1.40 -15.41 12.51
CA ARG A 59 2.16 -14.14 12.44
C ARG A 59 1.92 -13.39 11.14
N ALA A 60 1.83 -14.09 10.01
CA ALA A 60 1.51 -13.48 8.72
C ALA A 60 0.09 -12.92 8.69
N ILE A 61 -0.88 -13.63 9.27
CA ILE A 61 -2.27 -13.18 9.38
C ILE A 61 -2.33 -11.88 10.19
N GLU A 62 -1.69 -11.85 11.36
CA GLU A 62 -1.70 -10.66 12.23
C GLU A 62 -1.00 -9.46 11.59
N LEU A 63 0.14 -9.67 10.91
CA LEU A 63 0.83 -8.62 10.17
C LEU A 63 -0.07 -8.00 9.10
N ILE A 64 -0.72 -8.84 8.29
CA ILE A 64 -1.58 -8.40 7.19
C ILE A 64 -2.86 -7.74 7.73
N ALA A 65 -3.43 -8.28 8.82
CA ALA A 65 -4.60 -7.72 9.48
C ALA A 65 -4.33 -6.32 10.02
N GLY A 66 -3.23 -6.15 10.77
CA GLY A 66 -2.80 -4.85 11.30
C GLY A 66 -2.52 -3.85 10.19
N SER A 67 -1.88 -4.30 9.10
CA SER A 67 -1.65 -3.46 7.91
C SER A 67 -2.96 -3.00 7.27
N LEU A 68 -3.94 -3.90 7.05
CA LEU A 68 -5.25 -3.55 6.51
C LEU A 68 -5.99 -2.55 7.41
N LEU A 69 -5.96 -2.78 8.73
CA LEU A 69 -6.63 -1.92 9.70
C LEU A 69 -6.03 -0.51 9.70
N LEU A 70 -4.70 -0.41 9.80
CA LEU A 70 -4.00 0.88 9.78
C LEU A 70 -4.25 1.62 8.47
N ALA A 71 -4.17 0.90 7.34
CA ALA A 71 -4.38 1.43 6.01
C ALA A 71 -5.81 1.96 5.80
N ALA A 72 -6.81 1.22 6.27
CA ALA A 72 -8.22 1.57 6.10
C ALA A 72 -8.74 2.59 7.12
N THR A 73 -7.99 2.86 8.20
CA THR A 73 -8.36 3.80 9.25
C THR A 73 -7.44 5.02 9.25
N ALA A 74 -6.36 5.02 10.03
CA ALA A 74 -5.48 6.16 10.24
C ALA A 74 -4.81 6.66 8.95
N GLN A 75 -4.64 5.80 7.95
CA GLN A 75 -3.98 6.12 6.69
C GLN A 75 -4.93 6.13 5.48
N ARG A 76 -6.25 6.14 5.72
CA ARG A 76 -7.28 5.99 4.67
C ARG A 76 -7.07 6.93 3.48
N ASP A 77 -6.81 8.20 3.74
CA ASP A 77 -6.62 9.21 2.69
C ASP A 77 -5.41 8.93 1.80
N ARG A 78 -4.34 8.34 2.37
CA ARG A 78 -3.14 7.94 1.61
C ARG A 78 -3.48 6.87 0.58
N TYR A 79 -4.24 5.86 0.97
CA TYR A 79 -4.60 4.77 0.08
C TYR A 79 -5.69 5.14 -0.92
N LEU A 80 -6.63 6.03 -0.55
CA LEU A 80 -7.53 6.66 -1.53
C LEU A 80 -6.73 7.38 -2.63
N ALA A 81 -5.71 8.15 -2.26
CA ALA A 81 -4.83 8.79 -3.24
C ALA A 81 -4.09 7.78 -4.14
N VAL A 82 -3.65 6.62 -3.61
CA VAL A 82 -3.08 5.53 -4.43
C VAL A 82 -4.08 5.04 -5.47
N PHE A 83 -5.33 4.79 -5.07
CA PHE A 83 -6.34 4.28 -5.98
C PHE A 83 -6.71 5.31 -7.05
N GLU A 84 -6.81 6.60 -6.69
CA GLU A 84 -6.98 7.69 -7.65
C GLU A 84 -5.82 7.75 -8.66
N LEU A 85 -4.57 7.62 -8.20
CA LEU A 85 -3.39 7.60 -9.06
C LEU A 85 -3.38 6.38 -10.00
N ARG A 86 -3.74 5.20 -9.50
CA ARG A 86 -3.87 3.99 -10.32
C ARG A 86 -4.93 4.18 -11.42
N LEU A 87 -6.09 4.75 -11.08
CA LEU A 87 -7.14 5.03 -12.07
C LEU A 87 -6.73 6.12 -13.08
N GLU A 88 -5.98 7.14 -12.66
CA GLU A 88 -5.45 8.16 -13.56
C GLU A 88 -4.39 7.60 -14.52
N SER A 89 -3.60 6.61 -14.08
CA SER A 89 -2.56 5.99 -14.90
C SER A 89 -3.09 5.29 -16.14
N LEU A 90 -4.33 4.79 -16.11
CA LEU A 90 -5.02 4.20 -17.26
C LEU A 90 -5.20 5.18 -18.43
N ARG A 91 -5.09 6.49 -18.15
CA ARG A 91 -5.22 7.59 -19.12
C ARG A 91 -3.88 8.27 -19.43
N ARG A 92 -2.78 7.87 -18.76
CA ARG A 92 -1.48 8.56 -18.79
C ARG A 92 -0.33 7.56 -18.85
N PRO A 93 0.19 7.24 -20.05
CA PRO A 93 1.22 6.22 -20.23
C PRO A 93 2.47 6.41 -19.35
N VAL A 94 2.98 7.64 -19.22
CA VAL A 94 4.19 7.92 -18.41
C VAL A 94 3.94 7.68 -16.92
N LEU A 95 2.75 8.01 -16.42
CA LEU A 95 2.36 7.69 -15.05
C LEU A 95 2.20 6.19 -14.86
N ALA A 96 1.67 5.46 -15.86
CA ALA A 96 1.53 4.01 -15.81
C ALA A 96 2.89 3.30 -15.72
N GLU A 97 3.87 3.71 -16.53
CA GLU A 97 5.24 3.18 -16.48
C GLU A 97 5.88 3.39 -15.10
N THR A 98 5.72 4.60 -14.55
CA THR A 98 6.25 4.91 -13.21
C THR A 98 5.57 4.08 -12.12
N LEU A 99 4.24 3.96 -12.15
CA LEU A 99 3.52 3.14 -11.18
C LEU A 99 3.86 1.65 -11.30
N ALA A 100 4.07 1.14 -12.52
CA ALA A 100 4.49 -0.25 -12.73
C ALA A 100 5.82 -0.54 -12.03
N GLY A 101 6.84 0.29 -12.24
CA GLY A 101 8.13 0.15 -11.57
C GLY A 101 8.03 0.25 -10.03
N LEU A 102 7.14 1.11 -9.53
CA LEU A 102 6.86 1.23 -8.10
C LEU A 102 6.17 0.00 -7.51
N MET A 103 5.26 -0.62 -8.27
CA MET A 103 4.60 -1.87 -7.87
C MET A 103 5.58 -3.04 -7.82
N ASP A 104 6.47 -3.16 -8.81
CA ASP A 104 7.52 -4.17 -8.82
C ASP A 104 8.51 -4.00 -7.66
N ALA A 105 8.89 -2.76 -7.36
CA ALA A 105 9.72 -2.46 -6.19
C ALA A 105 9.02 -2.83 -4.87
N THR A 106 7.72 -2.55 -4.77
CA THR A 106 6.90 -2.92 -3.59
C THR A 106 6.80 -4.43 -3.46
N ALA A 107 6.59 -5.17 -4.54
CA ALA A 107 6.51 -6.63 -4.51
C ALA A 107 7.83 -7.27 -4.05
N ARG A 108 8.96 -6.84 -4.60
CA ARG A 108 10.30 -7.31 -4.16
C ARG A 108 10.57 -6.98 -2.70
N PHE A 109 10.24 -5.77 -2.27
CA PHE A 109 10.36 -5.37 -0.87
C PHE A 109 9.52 -6.25 0.05
N THR A 110 8.25 -6.48 -0.28
CA THR A 110 7.33 -7.31 0.52
C THR A 110 7.82 -8.75 0.64
N ALA A 111 8.32 -9.34 -0.45
CA ALA A 111 8.88 -10.69 -0.43
C ALA A 111 10.08 -10.81 0.51
N GLY A 112 11.10 -9.94 0.35
CA GLY A 112 12.26 -9.95 1.23
C GLY A 112 11.91 -9.61 2.69
N TYR A 113 10.88 -8.78 2.89
CA TYR A 113 10.41 -8.44 4.22
C TYR A 113 9.72 -9.62 4.92
N HIS A 114 8.81 -10.33 4.23
CA HIS A 114 8.19 -11.55 4.76
C HIS A 114 9.23 -12.63 5.08
N GLU A 115 10.23 -12.80 4.21
CA GLU A 115 11.36 -13.71 4.42
C GLU A 115 12.17 -13.32 5.68
N SER A 116 12.53 -12.04 5.81
CA SER A 116 13.28 -11.54 6.98
C SER A 116 12.56 -11.72 8.32
N LEU A 117 11.23 -11.81 8.28
CA LEU A 117 10.38 -12.07 9.44
C LEU A 117 10.14 -13.55 9.71
N GLY A 118 10.61 -14.44 8.81
CA GLY A 118 10.37 -15.87 8.88
C GLY A 118 8.88 -16.22 8.83
N LEU A 119 8.12 -15.53 7.97
CA LEU A 119 6.70 -15.83 7.75
C LEU A 119 6.54 -17.04 6.82
N ASP A 120 5.45 -17.78 6.99
CA ASP A 120 5.06 -18.87 6.08
C ASP A 120 4.38 -18.29 4.82
N ILE A 121 5.10 -17.43 4.09
CA ILE A 121 4.70 -16.87 2.79
C ILE A 121 5.90 -16.98 1.84
N PRO A 122 5.89 -17.94 0.89
CA PRO A 122 6.98 -18.08 -0.06
C PRO A 122 6.98 -16.90 -1.06
N PRO A 123 8.15 -16.52 -1.62
CA PRO A 123 8.27 -15.33 -2.47
C PRO A 123 7.36 -15.32 -3.72
N ASP A 124 7.04 -16.50 -4.26
CA ASP A 124 6.15 -16.70 -5.40
C ASP A 124 4.65 -16.52 -5.05
N ALA A 125 4.26 -16.66 -3.78
CA ALA A 125 2.91 -16.35 -3.30
C ALA A 125 2.65 -14.84 -3.16
N VAL A 126 3.71 -14.02 -3.07
CA VAL A 126 3.61 -12.58 -2.77
C VAL A 126 2.83 -11.78 -3.83
N PRO A 127 3.02 -12.01 -5.15
CA PRO A 127 2.23 -11.31 -6.16
C PRO A 127 0.72 -11.51 -5.99
N LEU A 128 0.27 -12.75 -5.77
CA LEU A 128 -1.16 -13.04 -5.56
C LEU A 128 -1.66 -12.45 -4.23
N LEU A 129 -0.86 -12.57 -3.17
CA LEU A 129 -1.16 -11.94 -1.88
C LEU A 129 -1.40 -10.43 -2.04
N MET A 130 -0.54 -9.73 -2.80
CA MET A 130 -0.68 -8.29 -3.04
C MET A 130 -1.93 -7.95 -3.87
N VAL A 131 -2.32 -8.80 -4.82
CA VAL A 131 -3.58 -8.62 -5.57
C VAL A 131 -4.78 -8.74 -4.64
N LEU A 132 -4.83 -9.79 -3.82
CA LEU A 132 -5.92 -10.03 -2.86
C LEU A 132 -5.98 -8.92 -1.80
N TYR A 133 -4.82 -8.53 -1.26
CA TYR A 133 -4.67 -7.41 -0.34
C TYR A 133 -5.17 -6.10 -0.96
N GLY A 134 -4.78 -5.80 -2.20
CA GLY A 134 -5.18 -4.59 -2.90
C GLY A 134 -6.69 -4.51 -3.12
N GLY A 135 -7.33 -5.63 -3.47
CA GLY A 135 -8.79 -5.71 -3.61
C GLY A 135 -9.51 -5.50 -2.28
N ALA A 136 -9.08 -6.22 -1.23
CA ALA A 136 -9.64 -6.07 0.12
C ALA A 136 -9.48 -4.64 0.63
N LEU A 137 -8.29 -4.06 0.48
CA LEU A 137 -8.00 -2.70 0.90
C LEU A 137 -8.88 -1.68 0.16
N PHE A 138 -9.08 -1.83 -1.15
CA PHE A 138 -9.97 -0.96 -1.93
C PHE A 138 -11.39 -0.96 -1.35
N THR A 139 -11.93 -2.14 -1.06
CA THR A 139 -13.25 -2.27 -0.44
C THR A 139 -13.29 -1.61 0.95
N LEU A 140 -12.27 -1.80 1.78
CA LEU A 140 -12.24 -1.22 3.13
C LEU A 140 -12.12 0.30 3.12
N VAL A 141 -11.25 0.88 2.29
CA VAL A 141 -11.08 2.35 2.23
C VAL A 141 -12.29 3.04 1.60
N SER A 142 -13.02 2.36 0.72
CA SER A 142 -14.24 2.91 0.10
C SER A 142 -15.51 2.73 0.96
N ALA A 143 -15.44 1.94 2.03
CA ALA A 143 -16.54 1.75 2.96
C ALA A 143 -16.81 3.02 3.81
N PRO A 144 -18.03 3.14 4.41
CA PRO A 144 -18.35 4.23 5.32
C PRO A 144 -17.32 4.34 6.47
N PRO A 145 -16.89 5.56 6.85
CA PRO A 145 -15.99 5.75 7.98
C PRO A 145 -16.51 5.07 9.27
N GLY A 146 -15.62 4.41 10.01
CA GLY A 146 -15.98 3.69 11.24
C GLY A 146 -16.56 2.29 11.04
N SER A 147 -16.74 1.82 9.80
CA SER A 147 -17.23 0.45 9.53
C SER A 147 -16.16 -0.64 9.58
N VAL A 148 -14.87 -0.25 9.56
CA VAL A 148 -13.73 -1.18 9.56
C VAL A 148 -13.38 -1.58 10.98
N THR A 149 -13.28 -2.88 11.24
CA THR A 149 -12.97 -3.45 12.56
C THR A 149 -11.77 -4.40 12.49
N GLU A 150 -11.14 -4.64 13.63
CA GLU A 150 -10.09 -5.66 13.80
C GLU A 150 -10.59 -7.05 13.36
N ALA A 151 -11.80 -7.44 13.75
CA ALA A 151 -12.37 -8.74 13.38
C ALA A 151 -12.51 -8.92 11.86
N THR A 152 -12.98 -7.88 11.15
CA THR A 152 -13.13 -7.92 9.69
C THR A 152 -11.77 -7.99 8.99
N THR A 153 -10.82 -7.15 9.42
CA THR A 153 -9.47 -7.10 8.82
C THR A 153 -8.70 -8.41 9.06
N ARG A 154 -8.81 -9.00 10.25
CA ARG A 154 -8.23 -10.31 10.56
C ARG A 154 -8.84 -11.45 9.72
N THR A 155 -10.16 -11.44 9.53
CA THR A 155 -10.85 -12.44 8.69
C THR A 155 -10.41 -12.36 7.22
N LEU A 156 -10.27 -11.14 6.70
CA LEU A 156 -9.74 -10.89 5.36
C LEU A 156 -8.29 -11.35 5.25
N ALA A 157 -7.44 -10.99 6.21
CA ALA A 157 -6.04 -11.41 6.24
C ALA A 157 -5.87 -12.93 6.23
N ALA A 158 -6.64 -13.65 7.06
CA ALA A 158 -6.63 -15.11 7.09
C ALA A 158 -7.03 -15.72 5.73
N THR A 159 -7.98 -15.10 5.03
CA THR A 159 -8.43 -15.54 3.70
C THR A 159 -7.37 -15.26 2.63
N ILE A 160 -6.73 -14.09 2.68
CA ILE A 160 -5.63 -13.70 1.80
C ILE A 160 -4.46 -14.67 1.94
N VAL A 161 -4.00 -14.94 3.17
CA VAL A 161 -2.87 -15.84 3.46
C VAL A 161 -3.17 -17.25 2.94
N ARG A 162 -4.36 -17.79 3.27
CA ARG A 162 -4.76 -19.11 2.76
C ARG A 162 -4.81 -19.17 1.23
N GLY A 163 -5.40 -18.17 0.58
CA GLY A 163 -5.53 -18.11 -0.87
C GLY A 163 -4.19 -18.00 -1.58
N ALA A 164 -3.27 -17.18 -1.06
CA ALA A 164 -1.92 -17.04 -1.59
C ALA A 164 -1.13 -18.35 -1.52
N LEU A 165 -1.22 -19.06 -0.38
CA LEU A 165 -0.47 -20.31 -0.16
C LEU A 165 -1.03 -21.49 -0.98
N ALA A 166 -2.35 -21.53 -1.18
CA ALA A 166 -2.98 -22.56 -2.00
C ALA A 166 -2.53 -22.49 -3.48
N ALA A 167 -2.20 -21.29 -3.98
CA ALA A 167 -1.73 -21.10 -5.35
C ALA A 167 -0.24 -21.39 -5.55
N ALA A 168 0.58 -21.26 -4.48
CA ALA A 168 2.02 -21.50 -4.54
C ALA A 168 2.40 -22.98 -4.31
N GLY A 169 1.53 -23.76 -3.67
CA GLY A 169 1.72 -25.20 -3.45
C GLY A 169 1.23 -26.11 -4.57
N GLY A 170 0.82 -25.55 -5.71
CA GLY A 170 0.28 -26.26 -6.88
C GLY A 170 1.26 -26.41 -8.03
#